data_AF-A0A150PZD7-F1
#
_entry.id   AF-A0A150PZD7-F1
#
_cell.length_a   1.000
_cell.length_b   1.000
_cell.length_c   1.000
_cell.angle_alpha   90.00
_cell.angle_beta   90.00
_cell.angle_gamma   90.00
#
_symmetry.space_group_name_H-M   'P 1'
#
loop_
_entity.id
_entity.type
_entity.pdbx_description
1 polymer ?
#
loop_
_entity_poly.entity_id
_entity_poly.type
_entity_poly.pdbx_seq_one_letter_code
_entity_poly.pdbx_strand_id
1 'polypeptide(L)'
;MTAVDALIWLATVAAPLGGLAALLLGTQRLYGRRRFVVGTALLGAIAFVPALLLEGFLQRWQGLDKVAGTLDAVTLIYLFVVVAPLEQGLKVAAVAPMARLRTVDEPFDGLVYAAAAALGFVSAHNAMYLWGRPLSSIDVVRAALAVPAHLFFASLWGYALGRERKRPLGGRRFNAAWLAAMLLNGAYDYIVFACRPVALFIAAPMLLGVGFVTFLAARDLLRRSASPHSSQRRERRFLPHISPPSLGTMREALRRTERPLMLSWIAFGALVTVGVMTTTLALAVALGHRFGVDFAAVDRGDASTAAAAPLLLLVAAAIAAFPFAGYLVARASSTGSVLEPAASAALAILGSLVLLGLAAPVAVVFATALAPIAFSLACAGAWIGTTR
;
A
#
# COMPACT_ATOMS: atom_id res chain seq x y z
N MET A 1 17.65 -30.41 0.45
CA MET A 1 17.21 -29.44 -0.57
C MET A 1 17.64 -30.00 -1.92
N THR A 2 16.71 -30.13 -2.88
CA THR A 2 17.06 -30.65 -4.22
C THR A 2 17.80 -29.60 -5.04
N ALA A 3 18.41 -29.98 -6.17
CA ALA A 3 19.02 -29.02 -7.09
C ALA A 3 18.01 -27.98 -7.62
N VAL A 4 16.76 -28.41 -7.85
CA VAL A 4 15.65 -27.53 -8.26
C VAL A 4 15.30 -26.54 -7.15
N ASP A 5 15.17 -27.01 -5.90
CA ASP A 5 14.90 -26.13 -4.76
C ASP A 5 16.02 -25.10 -4.57
N ALA A 6 17.28 -25.50 -4.79
CA ALA A 6 18.42 -24.59 -4.71
C ALA A 6 18.39 -23.50 -5.80
N LEU A 7 17.99 -23.85 -7.03
CA LEU A 7 17.81 -22.89 -8.12
C LEU A 7 16.66 -21.92 -7.84
N ILE A 8 15.53 -22.41 -7.33
CA ILE A 8 14.39 -21.58 -6.92
C ILE A 8 14.80 -20.63 -5.79
N TRP A 9 15.49 -21.16 -4.77
CA TRP A 9 16.03 -20.37 -3.68
C TRP A 9 16.93 -19.24 -4.19
N LEU A 10 17.92 -19.56 -5.04
CA LEU A 10 18.80 -18.56 -5.66
C LEU A 10 18.02 -17.52 -6.47
N ALA A 11 17.03 -17.94 -7.27
CA ALA A 11 16.22 -17.03 -8.09
C ALA A 11 15.42 -16.04 -7.23
N THR A 12 14.81 -16.50 -6.13
CA THR A 12 14.03 -15.65 -5.23
C THR A 12 14.88 -14.66 -4.43
N VAL A 13 16.13 -15.00 -4.13
CA VAL A 13 17.12 -14.11 -3.50
C VAL A 13 17.68 -13.11 -4.52
N ALA A 14 17.87 -13.54 -5.77
CA ALA A 14 18.40 -12.69 -6.84
C ALA A 14 17.37 -11.70 -7.38
N ALA A 15 16.07 -12.01 -7.35
CA ALA A 15 15.03 -11.17 -7.93
C ALA A 15 14.98 -9.72 -7.35
N PRO A 16 15.02 -9.50 -6.01
CA PRO A 16 15.08 -8.14 -5.48
C PRO A 16 16.41 -7.43 -5.79
N LEU A 17 17.52 -8.17 -5.93
CA LEU A 17 18.80 -7.62 -6.38
C LEU A 17 18.72 -7.15 -7.84
N GLY A 18 17.98 -7.87 -8.70
CA GLY A 18 17.63 -7.44 -10.04
C GLY A 18 16.81 -6.15 -10.04
N GLY A 19 15.84 -6.02 -9.13
CA GLY A 19 15.10 -4.77 -8.91
C GLY A 19 15.99 -3.61 -8.47
N LEU A 20 16.96 -3.87 -7.59
CA LEU A 20 17.96 -2.88 -7.17
C LEU A 20 18.86 -2.47 -8.34
N ALA A 21 19.30 -3.43 -9.16
CA ALA A 21 20.08 -3.15 -10.36
C ALA A 21 19.28 -2.30 -11.36
N ALA A 22 18.00 -2.61 -11.59
CA ALA A 22 17.11 -1.82 -12.43
C ALA A 22 16.97 -0.37 -11.90
N LEU A 23 16.86 -0.18 -10.58
CA LEU A 23 16.82 1.14 -9.95
C LEU A 23 18.12 1.93 -10.20
N LEU A 24 19.28 1.28 -10.05
CA LEU A 24 20.61 1.88 -10.23
C LEU A 24 20.93 2.23 -11.69
N LEU A 25 20.47 1.41 -12.63
CA LEU A 25 20.71 1.57 -14.06
C LEU A 25 19.69 2.53 -14.71
N GLY A 26 18.42 2.44 -14.31
CA GLY A 26 17.33 3.25 -14.86
C GLY A 26 17.33 4.71 -14.39
N THR A 27 18.06 5.03 -13.32
CA THR A 27 18.07 6.36 -12.73
C THR A 27 19.41 7.06 -12.94
N GLN A 28 19.54 7.79 -14.05
CA GLN A 28 20.72 8.61 -14.36
C GLN A 28 21.08 9.62 -13.25
N ARG A 29 20.08 10.03 -12.45
CA ARG A 29 20.24 10.95 -11.30
C ARG A 29 21.03 10.36 -10.13
N LEU A 30 21.25 9.04 -10.11
CA LEU A 30 22.05 8.37 -9.08
C LEU A 30 23.56 8.39 -9.38
N TYR A 31 23.99 9.01 -10.47
CA TYR A 31 25.41 9.14 -10.81
C TYR A 31 26.16 9.84 -9.66
N GLY A 32 27.17 9.17 -9.10
CA GLY A 32 27.89 9.62 -7.88
C GLY A 32 27.24 9.24 -6.53
N ARG A 33 25.97 8.82 -6.51
CA ARG A 33 25.24 8.40 -5.29
C ARG A 33 24.94 6.91 -5.20
N ARG A 34 25.24 6.12 -6.23
CA ARG A 34 25.00 4.66 -6.29
C ARG A 34 25.51 3.91 -5.04
N ARG A 35 26.67 4.29 -4.52
CA ARG A 35 27.25 3.68 -3.30
C ARG A 35 26.36 3.82 -2.06
N PHE A 36 25.64 4.92 -1.93
CA PHE A 36 24.72 5.15 -0.82
C PHE A 36 23.45 4.32 -0.97
N VAL A 37 22.99 4.13 -2.21
CA VAL A 37 21.83 3.26 -2.51
C VAL A 37 22.18 1.80 -2.21
N VAL A 38 23.34 1.32 -2.67
CA VAL A 38 23.84 -0.03 -2.34
C VAL A 38 24.05 -0.17 -0.84
N GLY A 39 24.69 0.79 -0.18
CA GLY A 39 24.86 0.79 1.28
C GLY A 39 23.54 0.74 2.03
N THR A 40 22.52 1.45 1.56
CA THR A 40 21.16 1.42 2.16
C THR A 40 20.49 0.06 1.97
N ALA A 41 20.67 -0.58 0.81
CA ALA A 41 20.18 -1.94 0.60
C ALA A 41 20.88 -2.94 1.53
N LEU A 42 22.20 -2.85 1.70
CA LEU A 42 22.93 -3.68 2.65
C LEU A 42 22.46 -3.46 4.09
N LEU A 43 22.24 -2.20 4.49
CA LEU A 43 21.65 -1.88 5.79
C LEU A 43 20.24 -2.47 5.94
N GLY A 44 19.43 -2.47 4.88
CA GLY A 44 18.12 -3.13 4.86
C GLY A 44 18.22 -4.64 5.08
N ALA A 45 19.16 -5.32 4.41
CA ALA A 45 19.41 -6.74 4.59
C ALA A 45 19.89 -7.07 6.02
N ILE A 46 20.78 -6.25 6.58
CA ILE A 46 21.24 -6.39 7.97
C ILE A 46 20.09 -6.12 8.96
N ALA A 47 19.25 -5.12 8.67
CA ALA A 47 18.11 -4.76 9.51
C ALA A 47 17.03 -5.84 9.55
N PHE A 48 17.05 -6.84 8.65
CA PHE A 48 16.22 -8.03 8.80
C PHE A 48 16.66 -8.93 9.96
N VAL A 49 17.94 -8.96 10.34
CA VAL A 49 18.45 -9.86 11.39
C VAL A 49 17.77 -9.62 12.74
N PRO A 50 17.63 -8.38 13.25
CA PRO A 50 16.86 -8.14 14.47
C PRO A 50 15.39 -8.60 14.38
N ALA A 51 14.75 -8.46 13.22
CA ALA A 51 13.38 -8.95 13.01
C ALA A 51 13.34 -10.48 13.13
N LEU A 52 14.23 -11.17 12.43
CA LEU A 52 14.37 -12.63 12.48
C LEU A 52 14.58 -13.14 13.92
N LEU A 53 15.48 -12.50 14.67
CA LEU A 53 15.77 -12.89 16.05
C LEU A 53 14.58 -12.68 16.98
N LEU A 54 13.90 -11.54 16.87
CA LEU A 54 12.74 -11.23 17.71
C LEU A 54 11.55 -12.12 17.38
N GLU A 55 11.24 -12.33 16.09
CA GLU A 55 10.19 -13.23 15.65
C GLU A 55 10.47 -14.67 16.12
N GLY A 56 11.69 -15.18 15.92
CA GLY A 56 12.07 -16.52 16.37
C GLY A 56 12.14 -16.66 17.90
N PHE A 57 12.35 -15.58 18.65
CA PHE A 57 12.22 -15.58 20.11
C PHE A 57 10.75 -15.67 20.53
N LEU A 58 9.88 -14.81 19.97
CA LEU A 58 8.45 -14.78 20.30
C LEU A 58 7.74 -16.08 19.91
N GLN A 59 8.13 -16.68 18.79
CA GLN A 59 7.66 -18.01 18.38
C GLN A 59 8.00 -19.07 19.41
N ARG A 60 9.25 -19.12 19.89
CA ARG A 60 9.67 -20.12 20.90
C ARG A 60 9.08 -19.87 22.28
N TRP A 61 8.91 -18.60 22.66
CA TRP A 61 8.49 -18.24 24.01
C TRP A 61 6.96 -18.29 24.20
N GLN A 62 6.19 -17.84 23.21
CA GLN A 62 4.73 -17.68 23.30
C GLN A 62 3.97 -18.51 22.26
N GLY A 63 4.67 -19.29 21.41
CA GLY A 63 4.04 -20.01 20.31
C GLY A 63 3.52 -19.09 19.19
N LEU A 64 3.92 -17.81 19.19
CA LEU A 64 3.46 -16.84 18.20
C LEU A 64 4.19 -17.05 16.88
N ASP A 65 3.52 -17.71 15.94
CA ASP A 65 4.06 -17.99 14.62
C ASP A 65 3.19 -17.32 13.54
N LYS A 66 3.82 -16.47 12.72
CA LYS A 66 3.14 -15.87 11.57
C LYS A 66 2.70 -16.92 10.54
N VAL A 67 3.37 -18.08 10.49
CA VAL A 67 3.17 -19.17 9.52
C VAL A 67 2.20 -20.24 10.03
N ALA A 68 1.75 -20.19 11.28
CA ALA A 68 0.89 -21.23 11.87
C ALA A 68 -0.53 -21.32 11.24
N GLY A 69 -0.94 -20.34 10.41
CA GLY A 69 -2.20 -20.43 9.66
C GLY A 69 -3.46 -20.33 10.53
N THR A 70 -3.35 -19.77 11.73
CA THR A 70 -4.47 -19.58 12.65
C THR A 70 -5.18 -18.25 12.37
N LEU A 71 -6.50 -18.29 12.17
CA LEU A 71 -7.35 -17.12 11.92
C LEU A 71 -7.83 -16.46 13.22
N ASP A 72 -7.03 -16.46 14.28
CA ASP A 72 -7.43 -15.95 15.58
C ASP A 72 -7.02 -14.47 15.80
N ALA A 73 -7.61 -13.85 16.82
CA ALA A 73 -7.35 -12.46 17.18
C ALA A 73 -5.91 -12.23 17.66
N VAL A 74 -5.27 -13.27 18.21
CA VAL A 74 -3.89 -13.19 18.72
C VAL A 74 -2.91 -13.06 17.57
N THR A 75 -3.09 -13.83 16.49
CA THR A 75 -2.33 -13.70 15.25
C THR A 75 -2.48 -12.32 14.64
N LEU A 76 -3.69 -11.76 14.61
CA LEU A 76 -3.92 -10.40 14.11
C LEU A 76 -3.18 -9.33 14.92
N ILE A 77 -3.28 -9.39 16.25
CA ILE A 77 -2.57 -8.46 17.14
C ILE A 77 -1.05 -8.60 16.92
N TYR A 78 -0.55 -9.83 16.88
CA TYR A 78 0.87 -10.10 16.65
C TYR A 78 1.35 -9.51 15.32
N LEU A 79 0.63 -9.72 14.21
CA LEU A 79 1.02 -9.21 12.90
C LEU A 79 0.99 -7.68 12.81
N PHE A 80 -0.07 -7.03 13.31
CA PHE A 80 -0.25 -5.59 13.17
C PHE A 80 0.47 -4.76 14.23
N VAL A 81 0.67 -5.31 15.44
CA VAL A 81 1.24 -4.57 16.60
C VAL A 81 2.68 -4.95 16.88
N VAL A 82 3.15 -6.10 16.37
CA VAL A 82 4.54 -6.54 16.56
C VAL A 82 5.29 -6.63 15.24
N VAL A 83 4.86 -7.50 14.31
CA VAL A 83 5.62 -7.80 13.08
C VAL A 83 5.68 -6.58 12.15
N ALA A 84 4.54 -6.05 11.72
CA ALA A 84 4.52 -4.94 10.77
C ALA A 84 5.22 -3.65 11.26
N PRO A 85 5.03 -3.19 12.52
CA PRO A 85 5.79 -2.07 13.08
C PRO A 85 7.29 -2.34 13.11
N LEU A 86 7.69 -3.55 13.51
CA LEU A 86 9.10 -3.95 13.59
C LEU A 86 9.74 -3.91 12.21
N GLU A 87 9.13 -4.57 11.23
CA GLU A 87 9.66 -4.65 9.88
C GLU A 87 9.73 -3.29 9.18
N GLN A 88 8.70 -2.45 9.30
CA GLN A 88 8.70 -1.12 8.70
C GLN A 88 9.63 -0.17 9.46
N GLY A 89 9.67 -0.26 10.79
CA GLY A 89 10.57 0.51 11.64
C GLY A 89 12.05 0.21 11.36
N LEU A 90 12.41 -1.07 11.18
CA LEU A 90 13.77 -1.49 10.84
C LEU A 90 14.21 -1.01 9.45
N LYS A 91 13.30 -0.98 8.47
CA LYS A 91 13.58 -0.38 7.14
C LYS A 91 13.79 1.14 7.26
N VAL A 92 13.02 1.83 8.08
CA VAL A 92 13.25 3.26 8.37
C VAL A 92 14.60 3.46 9.07
N ALA A 93 14.97 2.58 10.01
CA ALA A 93 16.27 2.62 10.67
C ALA A 93 17.43 2.43 9.68
N ALA A 94 17.29 1.55 8.68
CA ALA A 94 18.26 1.38 7.61
C ALA A 94 18.45 2.64 6.74
N VAL A 95 17.40 3.45 6.57
CA VAL A 95 17.46 4.73 5.82
C VAL A 95 17.96 5.90 6.69
N ALA A 96 17.83 5.80 8.02
CA ALA A 96 18.14 6.89 8.94
C ALA A 96 19.56 7.50 8.78
N PRO A 97 20.64 6.72 8.52
CA PRO A 97 21.95 7.29 8.23
C PRO A 97 21.95 8.22 7.03
N MET A 98 21.27 7.85 5.93
CA MET A 98 21.20 8.68 4.72
C MET A 98 20.36 9.95 4.94
N ALA A 99 19.26 9.82 5.69
CA ALA A 99 18.44 10.97 6.06
C ALA A 99 19.21 11.97 6.96
N ARG A 100 20.09 11.47 7.85
CA ARG A 100 20.90 12.30 8.76
C ARG A 100 22.12 12.93 8.08
N LEU A 101 22.77 12.20 7.17
CA LEU A 101 23.91 12.68 6.38
C LEU A 101 23.50 13.69 5.29
N ARG A 102 22.20 14.04 5.20
CA ARG A 102 21.62 14.92 4.18
C ARG A 102 21.87 14.45 2.75
N THR A 103 22.14 13.17 2.52
CA THR A 103 22.29 12.62 1.16
C THR A 103 20.95 12.50 0.41
N VAL A 104 19.83 12.81 1.09
CA VAL A 104 18.50 13.06 0.51
C VAL A 104 18.44 14.51 0.02
N ASP A 105 19.19 14.79 -1.04
CA ASP A 105 19.27 16.15 -1.58
C ASP A 105 18.13 16.41 -2.57
N GLU A 106 17.75 15.41 -3.38
CA GLU A 106 16.62 15.51 -4.32
C GLU A 106 15.32 14.96 -3.71
N PRO A 107 14.15 15.50 -4.07
CA PRO A 107 12.87 14.96 -3.62
C PRO A 107 12.71 13.46 -3.94
N PHE A 108 13.27 13.01 -5.06
CA PHE A 108 13.20 11.61 -5.48
C PHE A 108 14.07 10.67 -4.63
N ASP A 109 15.11 11.18 -3.96
CA ASP A 109 16.05 10.35 -3.20
C ASP A 109 15.38 9.64 -2.02
N GLY A 110 14.37 10.25 -1.39
CA GLY A 110 13.62 9.64 -0.29
C GLY A 110 12.94 8.33 -0.71
N LEU A 111 12.41 8.30 -1.94
CA LEU A 111 11.80 7.11 -2.52
C LEU A 111 12.85 6.04 -2.85
N VAL A 112 13.98 6.46 -3.44
CA VAL A 112 15.09 5.57 -3.83
C VAL A 112 15.69 4.86 -2.61
N TYR A 113 15.98 5.58 -1.53
CA TYR A 113 16.57 4.97 -0.32
C TYR A 113 15.58 4.05 0.39
N ALA A 114 14.29 4.41 0.45
CA ALA A 114 13.26 3.53 0.98
C ALA A 114 13.13 2.23 0.16
N ALA A 115 13.12 2.35 -1.17
CA ALA A 115 13.10 1.21 -2.08
C ALA A 115 14.35 0.33 -1.92
N ALA A 116 15.54 0.93 -1.80
CA ALA A 116 16.78 0.20 -1.60
C ALA A 116 16.77 -0.59 -0.27
N ALA A 117 16.39 0.06 0.84
CA ALA A 117 16.25 -0.60 2.13
C ALA A 117 15.26 -1.77 2.07
N ALA A 118 14.12 -1.58 1.41
CA ALA A 118 13.10 -2.63 1.24
C ALA A 118 13.60 -3.81 0.42
N LEU A 119 14.29 -3.57 -0.71
CA LEU A 119 14.83 -4.61 -1.59
C LEU A 119 15.92 -5.42 -0.88
N GLY A 120 16.78 -4.78 -0.11
CA GLY A 120 17.75 -5.47 0.74
C GLY A 120 17.10 -6.31 1.84
N PHE A 121 16.12 -5.73 2.54
CA PHE A 121 15.38 -6.42 3.61
C PHE A 121 14.65 -7.67 3.07
N VAL A 122 13.92 -7.54 1.95
CA VAL A 122 13.20 -8.69 1.37
C VAL A 122 14.14 -9.73 0.78
N SER A 123 15.32 -9.35 0.29
CA SER A 123 16.34 -10.33 -0.16
C SER A 123 16.75 -11.24 0.99
N ALA A 124 17.07 -10.66 2.15
CA ALA A 124 17.44 -11.42 3.35
C ALA A 124 16.25 -12.22 3.92
N HIS A 125 15.05 -11.62 3.91
CA HIS A 125 13.82 -12.31 4.30
C HIS A 125 13.54 -13.55 3.44
N ASN A 126 13.55 -13.42 2.11
CA ASN A 126 13.32 -14.54 1.19
C ASN A 126 14.39 -15.63 1.33
N ALA A 127 15.65 -15.22 1.49
CA ALA A 127 16.76 -16.14 1.72
C ALA A 127 16.49 -17.02 2.96
N MET A 128 16.09 -16.42 4.08
CA MET A 128 15.82 -17.14 5.31
C MET A 128 14.50 -17.91 5.25
N TYR A 129 13.46 -17.32 4.66
CA TYR A 129 12.11 -17.91 4.56
C TYR A 129 12.14 -19.24 3.80
N LEU A 130 12.92 -19.36 2.74
CA LEU A 130 12.99 -20.57 1.92
C LEU A 130 14.13 -21.51 2.31
N TRP A 131 14.95 -21.17 3.31
CA TRP A 131 16.14 -21.94 3.65
C TRP A 131 15.82 -23.30 4.27
N GLY A 132 16.56 -24.33 3.87
CA GLY A 132 16.66 -25.59 4.61
C GLY A 132 15.41 -26.47 4.61
N ARG A 133 14.39 -26.17 3.80
CA ARG A 133 13.12 -26.92 3.75
C ARG A 133 12.69 -27.25 2.31
N PRO A 134 11.89 -28.32 2.09
CA PRO A 134 11.24 -28.56 0.80
C PRO A 134 10.34 -27.37 0.43
N LEU A 135 10.41 -26.91 -0.82
CA LEU A 135 9.66 -25.74 -1.27
C LEU A 135 8.32 -26.16 -1.85
N SER A 136 7.22 -25.66 -1.28
CA SER A 136 5.91 -25.76 -1.93
C SER A 136 5.75 -24.66 -2.99
N SER A 137 4.87 -24.88 -3.98
CA SER A 137 4.50 -23.84 -4.95
C SER A 137 3.96 -22.58 -4.27
N ILE A 138 3.26 -22.75 -3.14
CA ILE A 138 2.74 -21.65 -2.33
C ILE A 138 3.89 -20.82 -1.75
N ASP A 139 4.93 -21.45 -1.21
CA ASP A 139 6.08 -20.72 -0.64
C ASP A 139 6.80 -19.87 -1.69
N VAL A 140 6.90 -20.36 -2.92
CA VAL A 140 7.49 -19.61 -4.04
C VAL A 140 6.62 -18.40 -4.39
N VAL A 141 5.29 -18.57 -4.45
CA VAL A 141 4.35 -17.46 -4.70
C VAL A 141 4.44 -16.41 -3.59
N ARG A 142 4.50 -16.82 -2.32
CA ARG A 142 4.64 -15.91 -1.17
C ARG A 142 5.95 -15.11 -1.26
N ALA A 143 7.06 -15.77 -1.55
CA ALA A 143 8.36 -15.10 -1.72
C ALA A 143 8.36 -14.12 -2.90
N ALA A 144 7.68 -14.46 -4.01
CA ALA A 144 7.54 -13.60 -5.17
C ALA A 144 6.68 -12.36 -4.87
N LEU A 145 5.55 -12.52 -4.17
CA LEU A 145 4.66 -11.41 -3.78
C LEU A 145 5.29 -10.50 -2.71
N ALA A 146 6.18 -11.02 -1.88
CA ALA A 146 6.84 -10.24 -0.84
C ALA A 146 7.70 -9.10 -1.43
N VAL A 147 8.31 -9.32 -2.59
CA VAL A 147 9.18 -8.33 -3.24
C VAL A 147 8.44 -7.01 -3.56
N PRO A 148 7.36 -7.01 -4.35
CA PRO A 148 6.58 -5.79 -4.58
C PRO A 148 5.90 -5.29 -3.29
N ALA A 149 5.49 -6.16 -2.37
CA ALA A 149 4.88 -5.75 -1.10
C ALA A 149 5.81 -4.84 -0.28
N HIS A 150 7.01 -5.33 0.07
CA HIS A 150 7.97 -4.54 0.84
C HIS A 150 8.39 -3.28 0.09
N LEU A 151 8.60 -3.37 -1.22
CA LEU A 151 8.97 -2.23 -2.06
C LEU A 151 7.90 -1.13 -2.00
N PHE A 152 6.63 -1.48 -2.22
CA PHE A 152 5.54 -0.51 -2.29
C PHE A 152 5.20 0.07 -0.91
N PHE A 153 5.17 -0.75 0.14
CA PHE A 153 4.89 -0.25 1.49
C PHE A 153 5.98 0.71 1.97
N ALA A 154 7.25 0.37 1.76
CA ALA A 154 8.36 1.26 2.11
C ALA A 154 8.33 2.56 1.30
N SER A 155 7.95 2.47 0.02
CA SER A 155 7.84 3.61 -0.87
C SER A 155 6.79 4.64 -0.42
N LEU A 156 5.77 4.26 0.35
CA LEU A 156 4.78 5.20 0.90
C LEU A 156 5.42 6.21 1.87
N TRP A 157 6.16 5.73 2.87
CA TRP A 157 6.88 6.63 3.77
C TRP A 157 8.14 7.21 3.12
N GLY A 158 8.74 6.54 2.12
CA GLY A 158 9.80 7.09 1.27
C GLY A 158 9.36 8.31 0.46
N TYR A 159 8.11 8.32 0.00
CA TYR A 159 7.51 9.50 -0.63
C TYR A 159 7.41 10.68 0.33
N ALA A 160 6.91 10.45 1.55
CA ALA A 160 6.83 11.48 2.58
C ALA A 160 8.22 12.01 2.97
N LEU A 161 9.21 11.13 3.06
CA LEU A 161 10.61 11.45 3.31
C LEU A 161 11.16 12.42 2.24
N GLY A 162 10.91 12.13 0.97
CA GLY A 162 11.31 12.99 -0.16
C GLY A 162 10.56 14.33 -0.21
N ARG A 163 9.32 14.35 0.26
CA ARG A 163 8.46 15.54 0.23
C ARG A 163 8.71 16.50 1.41
N GLU A 164 9.18 16.01 2.56
CA GLU A 164 9.39 16.80 3.79
C GLU A 164 10.87 17.04 4.14
N ARG A 165 11.60 17.75 3.28
CA ARG A 165 13.05 18.05 3.46
C ARG A 165 13.47 18.63 4.83
N LYS A 166 12.61 19.39 5.52
CA LYS A 166 12.96 20.06 6.79
C LYS A 166 12.82 19.16 8.02
N ARG A 167 11.95 18.15 7.97
CA ARG A 167 11.71 17.16 9.03
C ARG A 167 11.49 15.78 8.40
N PRO A 168 12.53 15.23 7.75
CA PRO A 168 12.42 14.03 6.92
C PRO A 168 11.90 12.82 7.71
N LEU A 169 12.27 12.71 8.98
CA LEU A 169 11.81 11.68 9.90
C LEU A 169 10.98 12.32 11.03
N GLY A 170 9.85 11.71 11.36
CA GLY A 170 8.98 12.16 12.47
C GLY A 170 8.01 13.29 12.14
N GLY A 171 7.98 13.77 10.89
CA GLY A 171 6.98 14.73 10.41
C GLY A 171 5.56 14.14 10.37
N ARG A 172 4.52 15.00 10.41
CA ARG A 172 3.12 14.54 10.41
C ARG A 172 2.79 13.66 9.19
N ARG A 173 3.28 14.03 8.00
CA ARG A 173 3.02 13.22 6.79
C ARG A 173 3.85 11.95 6.78
N PHE A 174 5.09 11.99 7.28
CA PHE A 174 5.90 10.79 7.45
C PHE A 174 5.22 9.80 8.38
N ASN A 175 4.79 10.23 9.57
CA ASN A 175 4.13 9.36 10.55
C ASN A 175 2.83 8.77 9.99
N ALA A 176 2.03 9.56 9.26
CA ALA A 176 0.82 9.07 8.62
C ALA A 176 1.11 8.04 7.52
N ALA A 177 2.12 8.29 6.67
CA ALA A 177 2.53 7.37 5.61
C ALA A 177 3.17 6.08 6.17
N TRP A 178 3.94 6.19 7.25
CA TRP A 178 4.51 5.06 7.96
C TRP A 178 3.44 4.20 8.62
N LEU A 179 2.46 4.82 9.31
CA LEU A 179 1.31 4.11 9.86
C LEU A 179 0.51 3.39 8.75
N ALA A 180 0.26 4.05 7.62
CA ALA A 180 -0.40 3.43 6.47
C ALA A 180 0.40 2.22 5.95
N ALA A 181 1.72 2.35 5.82
CA ALA A 181 2.60 1.25 5.42
C ALA A 181 2.56 0.08 6.41
N MET A 182 2.51 0.34 7.72
CA MET A 182 2.38 -0.70 8.75
C MET A 182 1.05 -1.44 8.66
N LEU A 183 -0.07 -0.71 8.53
CA LEU A 183 -1.39 -1.33 8.39
C LEU A 183 -1.47 -2.19 7.13
N LEU A 184 -0.89 -1.71 6.03
CA LEU A 184 -0.81 -2.50 4.79
C LEU A 184 0.13 -3.71 4.94
N ASN A 185 1.28 -3.58 5.61
CA ASN A 185 2.17 -4.72 5.86
C ASN A 185 1.48 -5.79 6.70
N GLY A 186 0.83 -5.42 7.80
CA GLY A 186 0.09 -6.35 8.65
C GLY A 186 -1.06 -7.03 7.90
N ALA A 187 -1.78 -6.29 7.06
CA ALA A 187 -2.84 -6.85 6.22
C ALA A 187 -2.28 -7.85 5.20
N TYR A 188 -1.15 -7.52 4.58
CA TYR A 188 -0.45 -8.41 3.65
C TYR A 188 0.02 -9.68 4.35
N ASP A 189 0.72 -9.57 5.48
CA ASP A 189 1.25 -10.72 6.22
C ASP A 189 0.12 -11.65 6.68
N TYR A 190 -1.01 -11.08 7.09
CA TYR A 190 -2.19 -11.86 7.45
C TYR A 190 -2.77 -12.62 6.25
N ILE A 191 -2.97 -11.95 5.11
CA ILE A 191 -3.47 -12.59 3.88
C ILE A 191 -2.54 -13.71 3.41
N VAL A 192 -1.23 -13.49 3.53
CA VAL A 192 -0.22 -14.37 2.97
C VAL A 192 0.04 -15.58 3.87
N PHE A 193 0.12 -15.38 5.19
CA PHE A 193 0.57 -16.42 6.12
C PHE A 193 -0.51 -16.97 7.05
N ALA A 194 -1.46 -16.13 7.48
CA ALA A 194 -2.52 -16.55 8.41
C ALA A 194 -3.78 -17.06 7.68
N CYS A 195 -4.06 -16.54 6.49
CA CYS A 195 -5.17 -17.00 5.67
C CYS A 195 -4.85 -18.26 4.88
N ARG A 196 -5.92 -18.91 4.43
CA ARG A 196 -5.85 -20.04 3.50
C ARG A 196 -5.11 -19.65 2.22
N PRO A 197 -4.41 -20.57 1.53
CA PRO A 197 -3.69 -20.26 0.29
C PRO A 197 -4.53 -19.56 -0.79
N VAL A 198 -5.84 -19.84 -0.85
CA VAL A 198 -6.77 -19.17 -1.78
C VAL A 198 -6.87 -17.66 -1.54
N ALA A 199 -6.60 -17.17 -0.33
CA ALA A 199 -6.60 -15.74 -0.02
C ALA A 199 -5.44 -14.98 -0.70
N LEU A 200 -4.41 -15.67 -1.22
CA LEU A 200 -3.33 -15.04 -1.98
C LEU A 200 -3.83 -14.28 -3.22
N PHE A 201 -5.00 -14.66 -3.77
CA PHE A 201 -5.65 -13.90 -4.83
C PHE A 201 -6.04 -12.48 -4.42
N ILE A 202 -6.16 -12.19 -3.12
CA ILE A 202 -6.49 -10.86 -2.58
C ILE A 202 -5.23 -10.01 -2.39
N ALA A 203 -4.06 -10.63 -2.25
CA ALA A 203 -2.79 -9.90 -2.21
C ALA A 203 -2.49 -9.21 -3.56
N ALA A 204 -2.78 -9.86 -4.70
CA ALA A 204 -2.55 -9.28 -6.02
C ALA A 204 -3.26 -7.93 -6.25
N PRO A 205 -4.60 -7.80 -6.08
CA PRO A 205 -5.27 -6.52 -6.23
C PRO A 205 -4.71 -5.48 -5.25
N MET A 206 -4.53 -5.82 -3.97
CA MET A 206 -3.96 -4.91 -2.97
C MET A 206 -2.61 -4.33 -3.44
N LEU A 207 -1.71 -5.18 -3.91
CA LEU A 207 -0.40 -4.77 -4.42
C LEU A 207 -0.49 -3.92 -5.69
N LEU A 208 -1.44 -4.20 -6.58
CA LEU A 208 -1.69 -3.35 -7.75
C LEU A 208 -2.16 -1.95 -7.33
N GLY A 209 -3.06 -1.85 -6.35
CA GLY A 209 -3.56 -0.58 -5.83
C GLY A 209 -2.45 0.26 -5.18
N VAL A 210 -1.67 -0.34 -4.27
CA VAL A 210 -0.54 0.36 -3.63
C VAL A 210 0.58 0.65 -4.64
N GLY A 211 0.81 -0.25 -5.60
CA GLY A 211 1.74 -0.05 -6.72
C GLY A 211 1.37 1.15 -7.59
N PHE A 212 0.07 1.33 -7.87
CA PHE A 212 -0.42 2.51 -8.59
C PHE A 212 -0.21 3.80 -7.77
N VAL A 213 -0.52 3.79 -6.48
CA VAL A 213 -0.28 4.94 -5.58
C VAL A 213 1.21 5.31 -5.54
N THR A 214 2.09 4.32 -5.43
CA THR A 214 3.56 4.54 -5.41
C THR A 214 4.08 5.01 -6.76
N PHE A 215 3.53 4.54 -7.88
CA PHE A 215 3.81 5.08 -9.21
C PHE A 215 3.43 6.56 -9.33
N LEU A 216 2.24 6.95 -8.87
CA LEU A 216 1.82 8.35 -8.87
C LEU A 216 2.73 9.21 -7.96
N ALA A 217 3.10 8.68 -6.79
CA ALA A 217 4.03 9.33 -5.86
C ALA A 217 5.41 9.54 -6.50
N ALA A 218 5.94 8.55 -7.20
CA ALA A 218 7.19 8.65 -7.95
C ALA A 218 7.12 9.74 -9.03
N ARG A 219 6.02 9.80 -9.81
CA ARG A 219 5.82 10.84 -10.83
C ARG A 219 5.75 12.25 -10.24
N ASP A 220 5.07 12.43 -9.10
CA ASP A 220 5.03 13.72 -8.40
C ASP A 220 6.42 14.17 -7.96
N LEU A 221 7.22 13.28 -7.36
CA LEU A 221 8.60 13.60 -6.95
C LEU A 221 9.50 13.91 -8.15
N LEU A 222 9.41 13.14 -9.24
CA LEU A 222 10.17 13.39 -10.46
C LEU A 222 9.86 14.75 -11.08
N ARG A 223 8.57 15.14 -11.13
CA ARG A 223 8.15 16.48 -11.61
C ARG A 223 8.73 17.59 -10.74
N ARG A 224 8.75 17.40 -9.42
CA ARG A 224 9.33 18.38 -8.47
C ARG A 224 10.85 18.50 -8.62
N SER A 225 11.53 17.38 -8.85
CA SER A 225 12.97 17.36 -9.13
C SER A 225 13.33 17.96 -10.49
N ALA A 226 12.37 18.04 -11.43
CA ALA A 226 12.57 18.67 -12.75
C ALA A 226 12.33 20.19 -12.72
N SER A 227 11.54 20.73 -11.78
CA SER A 227 11.33 22.17 -11.65
C SER A 227 12.50 22.83 -10.89
N PRO A 228 13.31 23.71 -11.52
CA PRO A 228 14.48 24.33 -10.87
C PRO A 228 14.14 25.36 -9.77
N HIS A 229 12.86 25.66 -9.59
CA HIS A 229 12.40 26.83 -8.83
C HIS A 229 12.38 26.64 -7.29
N SER A 230 12.74 25.48 -6.75
CA SER A 230 12.68 25.25 -5.29
C SER A 230 13.92 25.71 -4.52
N SER A 231 15.07 25.91 -5.19
CA SER A 231 16.32 26.38 -4.57
C SER A 231 16.61 27.87 -4.80
N GLN A 232 16.11 28.49 -5.88
CA GLN A 232 16.40 29.91 -6.19
C GLN A 232 15.41 30.95 -5.63
N ARG A 233 14.23 30.55 -5.11
CA ARG A 233 13.23 31.52 -4.60
C ARG A 233 13.61 32.21 -3.28
N ARG A 234 14.86 32.06 -2.82
CA ARG A 234 15.38 32.75 -1.64
C ARG A 234 16.36 33.89 -1.95
N GLU A 235 16.84 34.02 -3.19
CA GLU A 235 17.85 35.04 -3.56
C GLU A 235 17.36 36.13 -4.52
N ARG A 236 16.30 35.91 -5.30
CA ARG A 236 15.76 36.98 -6.16
C ARG A 236 14.78 37.88 -5.41
N ARG A 237 15.34 38.52 -4.39
CA ARG A 237 14.82 39.73 -3.76
C ARG A 237 15.25 40.93 -4.61
N PHE A 238 14.95 40.96 -5.91
CA PHE A 238 15.23 42.13 -6.77
C PHE A 238 14.24 42.21 -7.95
N LEU A 239 13.04 42.77 -7.65
CA LEU A 239 12.10 43.58 -8.48
C LEU A 239 11.44 42.98 -9.76
N PRO A 240 10.25 43.44 -10.20
CA PRO A 240 9.44 44.56 -9.71
C PRO A 240 8.24 44.13 -8.87
N HIS A 241 7.72 45.10 -8.11
CA HIS A 241 6.61 44.99 -7.19
C HIS A 241 5.31 44.62 -7.93
N ILE A 242 5.01 43.33 -8.03
CA ILE A 242 3.62 42.89 -8.17
C ILE A 242 3.01 43.19 -6.81
N SER A 243 2.18 44.24 -6.73
CA SER A 243 1.43 44.55 -5.53
C SER A 243 0.77 43.26 -5.04
N PRO A 244 0.94 42.87 -3.77
CA PRO A 244 0.33 41.66 -3.25
C PRO A 244 -1.17 41.72 -3.55
N PRO A 245 -1.75 40.64 -4.13
CA PRO A 245 -3.19 40.62 -4.39
C PRO A 245 -3.89 40.97 -3.08
N SER A 246 -4.82 41.92 -3.13
CA SER A 246 -5.54 42.30 -1.93
C SER A 246 -6.15 41.04 -1.29
N LEU A 247 -6.28 41.02 0.03
CA LEU A 247 -6.94 39.90 0.71
C LEU A 247 -8.32 39.62 0.11
N GLY A 248 -8.98 40.63 -0.46
CA GLY A 248 -10.19 40.50 -1.27
C GLY A 248 -9.97 39.69 -2.54
N THR A 249 -9.01 40.06 -3.39
CA THR A 249 -8.69 39.36 -4.64
C THR A 249 -8.20 37.92 -4.40
N MET A 250 -7.47 37.70 -3.30
CA MET A 250 -7.00 36.37 -2.90
C MET A 250 -8.14 35.49 -2.35
N ARG A 251 -9.08 36.09 -1.60
CA ARG A 251 -10.32 35.44 -1.13
C ARG A 251 -11.29 35.15 -2.28
N GLU A 252 -11.35 36.03 -3.28
CA GLU A 252 -12.17 35.87 -4.50
C GLU A 252 -11.65 34.76 -5.40
N ALA A 253 -10.32 34.67 -5.56
CA ALA A 253 -9.66 33.60 -6.31
C ALA A 253 -9.78 32.23 -5.61
N LEU A 254 -9.73 32.20 -4.27
CA LEU A 254 -10.03 30.99 -3.48
C LEU A 254 -11.52 30.61 -3.52
N ARG A 255 -12.42 31.57 -3.72
CA ARG A 255 -13.86 31.35 -3.91
C ARG A 255 -14.23 30.87 -5.31
N ARG A 256 -13.36 31.06 -6.32
CA ARG A 256 -13.66 30.77 -7.74
C ARG A 256 -13.33 29.35 -8.21
N THR A 257 -12.83 28.48 -7.35
CA THR A 257 -12.61 27.06 -7.72
C THR A 257 -13.44 26.16 -6.82
N GLU A 258 -14.56 25.73 -7.39
CA GLU A 258 -15.45 24.66 -6.94
C GLU A 258 -16.28 24.96 -5.69
N ARG A 259 -17.56 24.59 -5.74
CA ARG A 259 -18.48 24.64 -4.61
C ARG A 259 -17.81 24.02 -3.37
N PRO A 260 -18.03 24.55 -2.16
CA PRO A 260 -17.45 23.99 -0.95
C PRO A 260 -17.85 22.51 -0.81
N LEU A 261 -16.90 21.65 -0.39
CA LEU A 261 -17.17 20.24 -0.13
C LEU A 261 -18.34 20.11 0.85
N MET A 262 -19.41 19.48 0.40
CA MET A 262 -20.62 19.33 1.21
C MET A 262 -20.54 18.04 2.01
N LEU A 263 -20.35 18.16 3.34
CA LEU A 263 -20.30 17.00 4.25
C LEU A 263 -21.55 16.11 4.15
N SER A 264 -22.72 16.71 3.86
CA SER A 264 -23.96 15.98 3.60
C SER A 264 -23.87 15.08 2.37
N TRP A 265 -23.23 15.55 1.28
CA TRP A 265 -23.00 14.74 0.09
C TRP A 265 -21.95 13.66 0.32
N ILE A 266 -20.95 13.89 1.17
CA ILE A 266 -19.99 12.84 1.56
C ILE A 266 -20.70 11.73 2.34
N ALA A 267 -21.56 12.09 3.31
CA ALA A 267 -22.33 11.12 4.08
C ALA A 267 -23.34 10.35 3.20
N PHE A 268 -24.08 11.06 2.35
CA PHE A 268 -25.00 10.44 1.40
C PHE A 268 -24.26 9.54 0.41
N GLY A 269 -23.14 10.00 -0.14
CA GLY A 269 -22.31 9.22 -1.05
C GLY A 269 -21.73 7.98 -0.40
N ALA A 270 -21.41 8.03 0.90
CA ALA A 270 -20.99 6.85 1.64
C ALA A 270 -22.12 5.83 1.73
N LEU A 271 -23.37 6.25 2.02
CA LEU A 271 -24.54 5.37 1.99
C LEU A 271 -24.80 4.78 0.60
N VAL A 272 -24.67 5.59 -0.45
CA VAL A 272 -24.75 5.11 -1.84
C VAL A 272 -23.68 4.06 -2.11
N THR A 273 -22.45 4.29 -1.66
CA THR A 273 -21.35 3.34 -1.86
C THR A 273 -21.63 2.01 -1.14
N VAL A 274 -22.10 2.06 0.10
CA VAL A 274 -22.51 0.85 0.85
C VAL A 274 -23.66 0.14 0.13
N GLY A 275 -24.70 0.87 -0.30
CA GLY A 275 -25.85 0.28 -1.00
C GLY A 275 -25.47 -0.38 -2.33
N VAL A 276 -24.64 0.27 -3.15
CA VAL A 276 -24.14 -0.28 -4.42
C VAL A 276 -23.26 -1.51 -4.15
N MET A 277 -22.41 -1.47 -3.12
CA MET A 277 -21.59 -2.62 -2.72
C MET A 277 -22.45 -3.81 -2.26
N THR A 278 -23.43 -3.59 -1.40
CA THR A 278 -24.35 -4.65 -0.96
C THR A 278 -25.15 -5.22 -2.14
N THR A 279 -25.62 -4.37 -3.05
CA THR A 279 -26.40 -4.80 -4.23
C THR A 279 -25.55 -5.63 -5.20
N THR A 280 -24.33 -5.18 -5.50
CA THR A 280 -23.41 -5.90 -6.39
C THR A 280 -22.97 -7.24 -5.80
N LEU A 281 -22.72 -7.30 -4.48
CA LEU A 281 -22.45 -8.55 -3.77
C LEU A 281 -23.66 -9.50 -3.81
N ALA A 282 -24.87 -9.01 -3.54
CA ALA A 282 -26.08 -9.82 -3.60
C ALA A 282 -26.34 -10.37 -5.01
N LEU A 283 -26.14 -9.55 -6.05
CA LEU A 283 -26.20 -9.97 -7.45
C LEU A 283 -25.15 -11.03 -7.77
N ALA A 284 -23.92 -10.87 -7.30
CA ALA A 284 -22.86 -11.84 -7.50
C ALA A 284 -23.18 -13.19 -6.84
N VAL A 285 -23.75 -13.18 -5.63
CA VAL A 285 -24.23 -14.40 -4.97
C VAL A 285 -25.39 -15.04 -5.75
N ALA A 286 -26.38 -14.25 -6.14
CA ALA A 286 -27.54 -14.76 -6.89
C ALA A 286 -27.15 -15.34 -8.26
N LEU A 287 -26.26 -14.68 -8.99
CA LEU A 287 -25.72 -15.18 -10.26
C LEU A 287 -24.83 -16.39 -10.02
N GLY A 288 -23.98 -16.37 -9.01
CA GLY A 288 -23.14 -17.51 -8.66
C GLY A 288 -23.98 -18.76 -8.39
N HIS A 289 -25.06 -18.66 -7.61
CA HIS A 289 -25.99 -19.79 -7.40
C HIS A 289 -26.59 -20.31 -8.72
N ARG A 290 -26.94 -19.42 -9.66
CA ARG A 290 -27.44 -19.83 -10.99
C ARG A 290 -26.40 -20.58 -11.82
N PHE A 291 -25.12 -20.29 -11.63
CA PHE A 291 -24.01 -20.97 -12.30
C PHE A 291 -23.41 -22.12 -11.47
N GLY A 292 -24.06 -22.55 -10.40
CA GLY A 292 -23.61 -23.67 -9.56
C GLY A 292 -22.40 -23.34 -8.69
N VAL A 293 -22.12 -22.06 -8.43
CA VAL A 293 -21.06 -21.63 -7.50
C VAL A 293 -21.53 -21.86 -6.06
N ASP A 294 -20.78 -22.68 -5.34
CA ASP A 294 -21.04 -22.98 -3.94
C ASP A 294 -20.31 -21.99 -3.02
N PHE A 295 -21.03 -20.98 -2.54
CA PHE A 295 -20.48 -20.01 -1.59
C PHE A 295 -20.27 -20.58 -0.19
N ALA A 296 -20.92 -21.68 0.17
CA ALA A 296 -20.66 -22.35 1.45
C ALA A 296 -19.25 -22.95 1.49
N ALA A 297 -18.58 -23.14 0.34
CA ALA A 297 -17.16 -23.52 0.28
C ALA A 297 -16.23 -22.43 0.86
N VAL A 298 -16.66 -21.16 0.86
CA VAL A 298 -15.91 -20.05 1.49
C VAL A 298 -15.97 -20.17 3.02
N ASP A 299 -17.15 -20.44 3.57
CA ASP A 299 -17.38 -20.56 5.03
C ASP A 299 -16.89 -21.89 5.60
N ARG A 300 -16.98 -22.99 4.85
CA ARG A 300 -16.50 -24.32 5.29
C ARG A 300 -14.99 -24.40 5.44
N GLY A 301 -14.26 -23.37 4.98
CA GLY A 301 -12.82 -23.31 5.17
C GLY A 301 -12.12 -24.51 4.57
N ASP A 302 -12.49 -24.91 3.35
CA ASP A 302 -11.76 -25.94 2.61
C ASP A 302 -10.69 -25.24 1.73
N ALA A 303 -9.50 -25.82 1.64
CA ALA A 303 -8.38 -25.27 0.84
C ALA A 303 -8.48 -25.77 -0.60
N SER A 304 -9.69 -26.12 -1.00
CA SER A 304 -9.99 -26.63 -2.30
C SER A 304 -10.03 -25.46 -3.28
N THR A 305 -9.61 -25.74 -4.51
CA THR A 305 -9.84 -24.88 -5.66
C THR A 305 -11.32 -24.47 -5.81
N ALA A 306 -12.24 -25.23 -5.20
CA ALA A 306 -13.67 -24.94 -5.16
C ALA A 306 -14.01 -23.62 -4.42
N ALA A 307 -13.20 -23.18 -3.44
CA ALA A 307 -13.42 -21.90 -2.77
C ALA A 307 -12.87 -20.68 -3.56
N ALA A 308 -12.06 -20.91 -4.59
CA ALA A 308 -11.43 -19.83 -5.36
C ALA A 308 -12.45 -19.06 -6.21
N ALA A 309 -13.31 -19.77 -6.93
CA ALA A 309 -14.36 -19.17 -7.76
C ALA A 309 -15.34 -18.28 -6.97
N PRO A 310 -15.96 -18.72 -5.86
CA PRO A 310 -16.84 -17.87 -5.07
C PRO A 310 -16.11 -16.67 -4.46
N LEU A 311 -14.88 -16.86 -3.95
CA LEU A 311 -14.10 -15.76 -3.36
C LEU A 311 -13.73 -14.70 -4.41
N LEU A 312 -13.24 -15.12 -5.58
CA LEU A 312 -12.92 -14.23 -6.69
C LEU A 312 -14.16 -13.47 -7.16
N LEU A 313 -15.31 -14.13 -7.23
CA LEU A 313 -16.57 -13.51 -7.63
C LEU A 313 -17.03 -12.44 -6.63
N LEU A 314 -16.96 -12.72 -5.31
CA LEU A 314 -17.28 -11.74 -4.27
C LEU A 314 -16.31 -10.56 -4.28
N VAL A 315 -15.00 -10.80 -4.41
CA VAL A 315 -13.99 -9.74 -4.48
C VAL A 315 -14.17 -8.89 -5.73
N ALA A 316 -14.38 -9.50 -6.89
CA ALA A 316 -14.65 -8.78 -8.13
C ALA A 316 -15.91 -7.92 -8.03
N ALA A 317 -16.98 -8.45 -7.44
CA ALA A 317 -18.23 -7.72 -7.23
C ALA A 317 -18.05 -6.52 -6.28
N ALA A 318 -17.37 -6.71 -5.15
CA ALA A 318 -17.05 -5.63 -4.21
C ALA A 318 -16.20 -4.54 -4.87
N ILE A 319 -15.17 -4.91 -5.62
CA ILE A 319 -14.30 -3.96 -6.32
C ILE A 319 -15.08 -3.21 -7.42
N ALA A 320 -15.93 -3.91 -8.18
CA ALA A 320 -16.75 -3.34 -9.24
C ALA A 320 -17.79 -2.33 -8.73
N ALA A 321 -18.17 -2.39 -7.45
CA ALA A 321 -19.12 -1.45 -6.84
C ALA A 321 -18.59 0.00 -6.83
N PHE A 322 -17.30 0.18 -6.60
CA PHE A 322 -16.69 1.49 -6.40
C PHE A 322 -16.74 2.43 -7.62
N PRO A 323 -16.44 2.00 -8.87
CA PRO A 323 -16.59 2.89 -10.02
C PRO A 323 -18.06 3.29 -10.27
N PHE A 324 -19.02 2.38 -10.08
CA PHE A 324 -20.44 2.73 -10.18
C PHE A 324 -20.87 3.71 -9.09
N ALA A 325 -20.48 3.46 -7.84
CA ALA A 325 -20.75 4.38 -6.73
C ALA A 325 -20.12 5.76 -6.99
N GLY A 326 -18.85 5.80 -7.41
CA GLY A 326 -18.16 7.04 -7.75
C GLY A 326 -18.88 7.84 -8.84
N TYR A 327 -19.33 7.15 -9.90
CA TYR A 327 -20.12 7.76 -10.98
C TYR A 327 -21.46 8.32 -10.48
N LEU A 328 -22.22 7.54 -9.71
CA LEU A 328 -23.53 7.93 -9.19
C LEU A 328 -23.43 9.12 -8.23
N VAL A 329 -22.46 9.10 -7.33
CA VAL A 329 -22.24 10.20 -6.38
C VAL A 329 -21.83 11.46 -7.14
N ALA A 330 -20.93 11.38 -8.11
CA ALA A 330 -20.53 12.54 -8.93
C ALA A 330 -21.72 13.13 -9.72
N ARG A 331 -22.58 12.27 -10.29
CA ARG A 331 -23.79 12.70 -11.01
C ARG A 331 -24.81 13.35 -10.07
N ALA A 332 -25.02 12.77 -8.89
CA ALA A 332 -25.99 13.25 -7.92
C ALA A 332 -25.55 14.57 -7.26
N SER A 333 -24.27 14.69 -6.91
CA SER A 333 -23.72 15.90 -6.29
C SER A 333 -23.53 17.04 -7.30
N SER A 334 -23.54 16.75 -8.60
CA SER A 334 -23.25 17.70 -9.69
C SER A 334 -21.89 18.41 -9.54
N THR A 335 -20.96 17.82 -8.78
CA THR A 335 -19.67 18.45 -8.52
C THR A 335 -18.75 18.35 -9.73
N GLY A 336 -17.98 19.41 -9.99
CA GLY A 336 -16.85 19.34 -10.93
C GLY A 336 -15.66 18.52 -10.40
N SER A 337 -15.72 18.14 -9.12
CA SER A 337 -14.63 17.53 -8.37
C SER A 337 -14.84 16.05 -8.12
N VAL A 338 -13.75 15.29 -8.19
CA VAL A 338 -13.66 13.88 -7.74
C VAL A 338 -13.52 13.73 -6.22
N LEU A 339 -13.35 14.83 -5.48
CA LEU A 339 -13.08 14.79 -4.04
C LEU A 339 -14.26 14.30 -3.19
N GLU A 340 -15.50 14.70 -3.51
CA GLU A 340 -16.68 14.25 -2.74
C GLU A 340 -16.94 12.74 -2.90
N PRO A 341 -16.92 12.17 -4.13
CA PRO A 341 -17.02 10.72 -4.31
C PRO A 341 -15.85 9.95 -3.67
N ALA A 342 -14.63 10.49 -3.75
CA ALA A 342 -13.46 9.87 -3.14
C ALA A 342 -13.58 9.81 -1.60
N ALA A 343 -13.97 10.93 -0.98
CA ALA A 343 -14.22 11.01 0.46
C ALA A 343 -15.40 10.12 0.89
N SER A 344 -16.43 10.02 0.05
CA SER A 344 -17.57 9.12 0.26
C SER A 344 -17.16 7.66 0.29
N ALA A 345 -16.35 7.23 -0.68
CA ALA A 345 -15.83 5.87 -0.74
C ALA A 345 -14.93 5.57 0.47
N ALA A 346 -14.04 6.50 0.84
CA ALA A 346 -13.20 6.35 2.03
C ALA A 346 -14.04 6.22 3.31
N LEU A 347 -15.08 7.03 3.46
CA LEU A 347 -15.99 6.97 4.61
C LEU A 347 -16.80 5.66 4.63
N ALA A 348 -17.27 5.18 3.48
CA ALA A 348 -17.98 3.91 3.36
C ALA A 348 -17.09 2.71 3.71
N ILE A 349 -15.84 2.72 3.25
CA ILE A 349 -14.84 1.70 3.60
C ILE A 349 -14.58 1.74 5.12
N LEU A 350 -14.32 2.92 5.68
CA LEU A 350 -14.08 3.07 7.12
C LEU A 350 -15.29 2.62 7.96
N GLY A 351 -16.50 3.02 7.58
CA GLY A 351 -17.73 2.62 8.26
C GLY A 351 -17.95 1.11 8.18
N SER A 352 -17.70 0.51 7.02
CA SER A 352 -17.77 -0.95 6.84
C SER A 352 -16.73 -1.65 7.71
N LEU A 353 -15.50 -1.15 7.78
CA LEU A 353 -14.43 -1.67 8.64
C LEU A 353 -14.82 -1.63 10.12
N VAL A 354 -15.43 -0.54 10.59
CA VAL A 354 -15.87 -0.42 11.99
C VAL A 354 -17.02 -1.37 12.30
N LEU A 355 -18.01 -1.47 11.42
CA LEU A 355 -19.16 -2.37 11.62
C LEU A 355 -18.77 -3.85 11.54
N LEU A 356 -17.88 -4.20 10.61
CA LEU A 356 -17.37 -5.56 10.45
C LEU A 356 -16.35 -5.93 11.54
N GLY A 357 -15.57 -4.96 12.03
CA GLY A 357 -14.52 -5.21 13.02
C GLY A 357 -15.00 -5.66 14.39
N LEU A 358 -16.27 -5.41 14.71
CA LEU A 358 -16.88 -5.89 15.95
C LEU A 358 -17.37 -7.34 15.86
N ALA A 359 -17.55 -7.89 14.65
CA ALA A 359 -18.13 -9.22 14.43
C ALA A 359 -17.20 -10.21 13.70
N ALA A 360 -16.31 -9.71 12.84
CA ALA A 360 -15.44 -10.51 11.98
C ALA A 360 -14.10 -9.78 11.73
N PRO A 361 -13.10 -9.95 12.61
CA PRO A 361 -11.77 -9.34 12.48
C PRO A 361 -11.09 -9.64 11.14
N VAL A 362 -11.37 -10.81 10.56
CA VAL A 362 -10.90 -11.24 9.23
C VAL A 362 -11.39 -10.30 8.11
N ALA A 363 -12.66 -9.86 8.19
CA ALA A 363 -13.26 -8.99 7.18
C ALA A 363 -12.62 -7.59 7.18
N VAL A 364 -12.17 -7.11 8.34
CA VAL A 364 -11.43 -5.84 8.47
C VAL A 364 -10.14 -5.87 7.69
N VAL A 365 -9.42 -7.00 7.73
CA VAL A 365 -8.15 -7.13 6.99
C VAL A 365 -8.40 -7.12 5.50
N PHE A 366 -9.38 -7.88 5.01
CA PHE A 366 -9.71 -7.89 3.59
C PHE A 366 -10.19 -6.53 3.08
N ALA A 367 -11.04 -5.84 3.84
CA ALA A 367 -11.49 -4.50 3.47
C ALA A 367 -10.34 -3.47 3.51
N THR A 368 -9.40 -3.57 4.46
CA THR A 368 -8.20 -2.71 4.51
C THR A 368 -7.29 -2.95 3.30
N ALA A 369 -7.12 -4.21 2.90
CA ALA A 369 -6.31 -4.59 1.74
C ALA A 369 -6.91 -4.11 0.42
N LEU A 370 -8.24 -4.13 0.28
CA LEU A 370 -8.95 -3.69 -0.93
C LEU A 370 -9.16 -2.17 -0.99
N ALA A 371 -9.05 -1.46 0.14
CA ALA A 371 -9.32 -0.02 0.26
C ALA A 371 -8.59 0.87 -0.77
N PRO A 372 -7.29 0.69 -1.07
CA PRO A 372 -6.58 1.56 -2.03
C PRO A 372 -7.13 1.46 -3.46
N ILE A 373 -7.53 0.26 -3.87
CA ILE A 373 -8.11 0.02 -5.20
C ILE A 373 -9.53 0.57 -5.25
N ALA A 374 -10.32 0.24 -4.23
CA ALA A 374 -11.68 0.71 -4.08
C ALA A 374 -11.74 2.25 -4.18
N PHE A 375 -10.86 2.94 -3.45
CA PHE A 375 -10.70 4.38 -3.53
C PHE A 375 -10.30 4.86 -4.94
N SER A 376 -9.32 4.21 -5.56
CA SER A 376 -8.85 4.59 -6.91
C SER A 376 -9.92 4.41 -7.98
N LEU A 377 -10.71 3.32 -7.91
CA LEU A 377 -11.80 3.06 -8.84
C LEU A 377 -12.98 4.00 -8.60
N ALA A 378 -13.28 4.36 -7.35
CA ALA A 378 -14.27 5.39 -7.04
C ALA A 378 -13.88 6.74 -7.65
N CYS A 379 -12.60 7.13 -7.56
CA CYS A 379 -12.08 8.32 -8.24
C CYS A 379 -12.23 8.21 -9.77
N ALA A 380 -11.95 7.06 -10.36
CA ALA A 380 -12.08 6.83 -11.79
C ALA A 380 -13.55 6.92 -12.27
N GLY A 381 -14.48 6.29 -11.54
CA GLY A 381 -15.90 6.38 -11.84
C GLY A 381 -16.45 7.80 -11.68
N ALA A 382 -16.00 8.51 -10.65
CA ALA A 382 -16.35 9.91 -10.45
C ALA A 382 -15.85 10.80 -11.58
N TRP A 383 -14.63 10.59 -12.07
CA TRP A 383 -14.10 11.31 -13.23
C TRP A 383 -15.00 11.16 -14.46
N ILE A 384 -15.47 9.95 -14.75
CA ILE A 384 -16.41 9.69 -15.85
C ILE A 384 -17.75 10.42 -15.61
N GLY A 385 -18.22 10.46 -14.36
CA GLY A 385 -19.45 11.14 -13.98
C GLY A 385 -19.39 12.67 -14.10
N THR A 386 -18.20 13.27 -13.99
CA THR A 386 -18.00 14.72 -14.07
C THR A 386 -17.67 15.21 -15.49
N THR A 387 -17.05 14.38 -16.34
CA THR A 387 -16.82 14.69 -17.75
C THR A 387 -18.13 14.63 -18.53
N ARG A 388 -18.59 15.78 -19.05
CA ARG A 388 -19.69 15.86 -20.02
C ARG A 388 -19.18 15.72 -21.44
#